data_AF-A0A399EKA2-F1
#
_entry.id   AF-A0A399EKA2-F1
#
_cell.length_a   1.000
_cell.length_b   1.000
_cell.length_c   1.000
_cell.angle_alpha   90.00
_cell.angle_beta   90.00
_cell.angle_gamma   90.00
#
_symmetry.space_group_name_H-M   'P 1'
#
loop_
_entity.id
_entity.type
_entity.pdbx_description
1 polymer ?
#
loop_
_entity_poly.entity_id
_entity_poly.type
_entity_poly.pdbx_seq_one_letter_code
_entity_poly.pdbx_strand_id
1 'polypeptide(L)' 'MSGPRIRWKLRTLLDQQGVSAYALTQVLAGKVAPNTIYAFARGTTKRPDLEALAWVLWALRKLTGKPYGVQDLLEYEEP' A
#
# COMPACT_ATOMS: atom_id res chain seq x y z
N MET A 1 22.92 -15.28 3.22
CA MET A 1 21.77 -15.88 3.94
C MET A 1 20.56 -15.01 3.69
N SER A 2 19.47 -15.58 3.21
CA SER A 2 18.18 -14.87 3.17
C SER A 2 17.62 -14.86 4.59
N GLY A 3 17.57 -13.68 5.22
CA GLY A 3 16.92 -13.50 6.53
C GLY A 3 15.42 -13.21 6.37
N PRO A 4 14.67 -13.15 7.49
CA PRO A 4 13.26 -12.75 7.45
C PRO A 4 13.11 -11.36 6.82
N ARG A 5 12.05 -11.15 6.04
CA ARG A 5 11.78 -9.84 5.41
C ARG A 5 10.29 -9.52 5.37
N ILE A 6 10.01 -8.22 5.29
CA ILE A 6 8.68 -7.68 5.00
C ILE A 6 8.66 -7.15 3.57
N ARG A 7 7.67 -7.57 2.78
CA ARG A 7 7.48 -7.14 1.39
C ARG A 7 6.19 -6.32 1.23
N TRP A 8 6.24 -5.31 0.37
CA TRP A 8 5.04 -4.58 -0.03
C TRP A 8 4.20 -5.36 -1.05
N LYS A 9 2.89 -5.37 -0.85
CA LYS A 9 1.89 -5.97 -1.74
C LYS A 9 1.01 -4.96 -2.46
N LEU A 10 1.17 -3.66 -2.20
CA LEU A 10 0.25 -2.63 -2.68
C LEU A 10 0.07 -2.65 -4.21
N ARG A 11 1.14 -2.83 -5.00
CA ARG A 11 1.02 -2.92 -6.47
C ARG A 11 0.17 -4.10 -6.91
N THR A 12 0.47 -5.30 -6.42
CA THR A 12 -0.28 -6.51 -6.74
C THR A 12 -1.75 -6.37 -6.34
N LEU A 13 -2.01 -5.80 -5.17
CA LEU A 13 -3.37 -5.55 -4.70
C LEU A 13 -4.13 -4.56 -5.59
N LEU A 14 -3.49 -3.45 -5.97
CA LEU A 14 -4.07 -2.46 -6.88
C LEU A 14 -4.43 -3.07 -8.24
N ASP A 15 -3.51 -3.85 -8.81
CA ASP A 15 -3.71 -4.53 -10.10
C ASP A 15 -4.88 -5.53 -10.03
N GLN A 16 -4.99 -6.31 -8.94
CA GLN A 16 -6.09 -7.27 -8.70
C GLN A 16 -7.47 -6.61 -8.55
N GLN A 17 -7.53 -5.37 -8.05
CA GLN A 17 -8.78 -4.63 -7.88
C GLN A 17 -9.10 -3.73 -9.08
N GLY A 18 -8.24 -3.68 -10.10
CA GLY A 18 -8.39 -2.75 -11.23
C GLY A 18 -8.27 -1.28 -10.83
N VAL A 19 -7.56 -0.98 -9.73
CA VAL A 19 -7.38 0.38 -9.22
C VAL A 19 -5.98 0.86 -9.58
N SER A 20 -5.86 2.03 -10.21
CA SER A 20 -4.54 2.60 -10.50
C SER A 20 -3.94 3.26 -9.25
N ALA A 21 -2.61 3.27 -9.15
CA ALA A 21 -1.92 4.05 -8.11
C ALA A 21 -2.27 5.55 -8.19
N TYR A 22 -2.58 6.06 -9.38
CA TYR A 22 -3.06 7.41 -9.58
C TYR A 22 -4.45 7.64 -8.98
N ALA A 23 -5.40 6.71 -9.14
CA ALA A 23 -6.71 6.82 -8.50
C ALA A 23 -6.57 6.89 -6.96
N LEU A 24 -5.63 6.11 -6.41
CA LEU A 24 -5.31 6.16 -4.99
C LEU A 24 -4.71 7.52 -4.56
N THR A 25 -3.83 8.11 -5.36
CA THR A 25 -3.26 9.45 -5.05
C THR A 25 -4.32 10.55 -5.08
N GLN A 26 -5.30 10.48 -5.99
CA GLN A 26 -6.40 11.44 -6.04
C GLN A 26 -7.27 11.38 -4.78
N VAL A 27 -7.60 10.18 -4.28
CA VAL A 27 -8.39 10.03 -3.04
C VAL A 27 -7.61 10.53 -1.81
N LEU A 28 -6.28 10.44 -1.85
CA LEU A 28 -5.39 10.80 -0.75
C LEU A 28 -4.77 12.20 -0.86
N ALA A 29 -5.23 13.03 -1.80
CA ALA A 29 -4.77 14.39 -1.95
C ALA A 29 -4.87 15.17 -0.63
N GLY A 30 -3.75 15.82 -0.24
CA GLY A 30 -3.64 16.56 1.02
C GLY A 30 -3.52 15.69 2.29
N LYS A 31 -3.51 14.36 2.16
CA LYS A 31 -3.35 13.41 3.29
C LYS A 31 -2.05 12.63 3.20
N VAL A 32 -1.71 12.16 1.99
CA VAL A 32 -0.49 11.42 1.73
C VAL A 32 0.18 11.97 0.48
N ALA A 33 1.48 12.25 0.56
CA ALA A 33 2.23 12.73 -0.59
C ALA A 33 2.21 11.68 -1.72
N PRO A 34 2.02 12.07 -2.99
CA PRO A 34 1.98 11.12 -4.11
C PRO A 34 3.21 10.24 -4.19
N ASN A 35 4.40 10.79 -3.91
CA ASN A 35 5.66 10.06 -3.92
C ASN A 35 5.66 8.89 -2.92
N THR A 36 5.04 9.05 -1.75
CA THR A 36 4.89 7.99 -0.75
C THR A 36 4.04 6.85 -1.31
N ILE A 37 2.92 7.16 -1.96
CA ILE A 37 2.04 6.16 -2.58
C ILE A 37 2.77 5.38 -3.67
N TYR A 38 3.50 6.09 -4.55
CA TYR A 38 4.30 5.43 -5.58
C TYR A 38 5.48 4.64 -5.00
N ALA A 39 6.05 5.04 -3.87
CA ALA A 39 7.11 4.29 -3.20
C ALA A 39 6.57 3.03 -2.52
N PHE A 40 5.36 3.06 -1.97
CA PHE A 40 4.66 1.88 -1.45
C PHE A 40 4.30 0.91 -2.58
N ALA A 41 3.72 1.42 -3.68
CA ALA A 41 3.38 0.60 -4.83
C ALA A 41 4.63 -0.07 -5.44
N ARG A 42 5.74 0.66 -5.56
CA ARG A 42 7.01 0.10 -6.05
C ARG A 42 7.75 -0.77 -5.03
N GLY A 43 7.32 -0.78 -3.77
CA GLY A 43 7.99 -1.49 -2.69
C GLY A 43 9.39 -0.96 -2.34
N THR A 44 9.71 0.29 -2.70
CA THR A 44 11.05 0.86 -2.48
C THR A 44 11.23 1.46 -1.08
N THR A 45 10.15 1.63 -0.32
CA THR A 45 10.20 2.16 1.04
C THR A 45 10.55 1.07 2.05
N LYS A 46 11.63 1.27 2.82
CA LYS A 46 12.04 0.35 3.90
C LYS A 46 11.43 0.66 5.27
N ARG A 47 10.96 1.90 5.48
CA ARG A 47 10.36 2.36 6.73
C ARG A 47 8.93 2.83 6.45
N PRO A 48 7.91 1.99 6.68
CA PRO A 48 6.54 2.38 6.46
C PRO A 48 6.15 3.49 7.45
N ASP A 49 5.66 4.61 6.93
CA ASP A 49 4.95 5.59 7.72
C ASP A 49 3.57 5.01 8.08
N LEU A 50 3.28 4.89 9.37
CA LEU A 50 2.06 4.24 9.86
C LEU A 50 0.80 5.05 9.56
N GLU A 51 0.88 6.38 9.56
CA GLU A 51 -0.26 7.25 9.24
C GLU A 51 -0.61 7.14 7.76
N ALA A 52 0.40 7.20 6.88
CA ALA A 52 0.23 6.98 5.46
C ALA A 52 -0.34 5.58 5.16
N LEU A 53 0.11 4.55 5.90
CA LEU A 53 -0.42 3.20 5.77
C LEU A 53 -1.91 3.14 6.12
N ALA A 54 -2.31 3.77 7.22
CA ALA A 54 -3.71 3.85 7.65
C ALA A 54 -4.58 4.58 6.62
N TRP A 55 -4.09 5.70 6.08
CA TRP A 55 -4.79 6.43 5.02
C TRP A 55 -4.95 5.60 3.74
N VAL A 56 -3.92 4.85 3.33
CA VAL A 56 -3.99 3.95 2.18
C VAL A 56 -5.05 2.87 2.41
N LEU A 57 -5.10 2.24 3.58
CA LEU A 57 -6.14 1.25 3.91
C LEU A 57 -7.55 1.86 3.84
N TRP A 58 -7.73 3.06 4.40
CA TRP A 58 -9.00 3.77 4.33
C TRP A 58 -9.41 4.07 2.88
N ALA A 59 -8.48 4.56 2.05
CA ALA A 59 -8.77 4.90 0.66
C ALA A 59 -9.08 3.66 -0.19
N LEU A 60 -8.39 2.54 0.03
CA LEU A 60 -8.68 1.27 -0.62
C LEU A 60 -10.09 0.78 -0.27
N ARG A 61 -10.45 0.81 1.02
CA ARG A 61 -11.81 0.46 1.48
C ARG A 61 -12.87 1.34 0.81
N LYS A 62 -12.61 2.65 0.66
CA LYS A 62 -13.50 3.60 -0.02
C LYS A 62 -13.63 3.32 -1.52
N LEU A 63 -12.53 2.97 -2.19
CA LEU A 63 -12.51 2.75 -3.64
C LEU A 63 -13.11 1.40 -4.06
N THR A 64 -12.93 0.36 -3.26
CA THR A 64 -13.35 -1.00 -3.66
C THR A 64 -14.55 -1.53 -2.88
N GLY A 65 -14.94 -0.87 -1.78
CA GLY A 65 -15.99 -1.34 -0.87
C GLY A 65 -15.62 -2.57 -0.04
N LYS A 66 -14.37 -3.04 -0.11
CA LYS A 66 -13.90 -4.25 0.58
C LYS A 66 -13.14 -3.92 1.86
N PRO A 67 -13.21 -4.76 2.91
CA PRO A 67 -12.38 -4.59 4.08
C PRO A 67 -10.92 -4.91 3.76
N TYR A 68 -10.00 -4.05 4.20
CA TYR A 68 -8.53 -4.28 4.13
C TYR A 68 -7.85 -4.03 5.46
N GLY A 69 -6.85 -4.84 5.79
CA GLY A 69 -5.96 -4.71 6.94
C GLY A 69 -4.49 -4.60 6.54
N VAL A 70 -3.61 -4.51 7.54
CA VAL A 70 -2.17 -4.32 7.32
C VAL A 70 -1.55 -5.44 6.48
N GLN A 71 -1.98 -6.69 6.69
CA GLN A 71 -1.51 -7.88 5.95
C GLN A 71 -1.88 -7.90 4.46
N ASP A 72 -2.81 -7.05 4.03
CA ASP A 72 -3.13 -6.89 2.62
C ASP A 72 -2.09 -6.01 1.91
N LEU A 73 -1.41 -5.13 2.66
CA LEU A 73 -0.38 -4.24 2.16
C LEU A 73 1.04 -4.76 2.38
N LEU A 74 1.24 -5.56 3.43
CA LEU A 74 2.54 -6.07 3.85
C LEU A 74 2.50 -7.59 3.98
N GLU A 75 3.58 -8.24 3.53
CA GLU A 75 3.79 -9.68 3.59
C GLU A 75 5.02 -9.97 4.43
N TYR A 76 4.91 -10.96 5.31
CA TYR A 76 6.08 -11.51 5.99
C TYR A 76 6.57 -12.75 5.25
N GLU A 77 7.87 -12.82 5.01
CA GLU A 77 8.52 -13.94 4.33
C GLU A 77 9.70 -14.43 5.17
N GLU A 78 9.76 -15.74 5.39
CA GLU A 78 10.89 -16.48 5.96
C GLU A 78 11.46 -17.47 4.91
N PRO A 79 12.76 -17.81 4.99
CA PRO A 79 13.41 -18.78 4.10
C PRO A 79 12.88 -20.21 4.25
#